data_AF-A0A9X8MH52-F1
#
_entry.id   AF-A0A9X8MH52-F1
#
_cell.length_a   1.000
_cell.length_b   1.000
_cell.length_c   1.000
_cell.angle_alpha   90.00
_cell.angle_beta   90.00
_cell.angle_gamma   90.00
#
_symmetry.space_group_name_H-M   'P 1'
#
loop_
_entity.id
_entity.type
_entity.pdbx_description
1 polymer ?
#
loop_
_entity_poly.entity_id
_entity_poly.type
_entity_poly.pdbx_seq_one_letter_code
_entity_poly.pdbx_strand_id
1 'polypeptide(L)'
;MTRPSLELAASMVVKEQYHVWPDSTVVSCMLTFSNGHTEVGNSRPYIAGDYSVEQGSERARANALAAAMPGLIFYCRAMEHMESAIAREIHDAAKQALSTAVETLAVVAQKADTSQCVESPNDMAKAHAKAPELIHDLHVSLSFQRLLARLNIYRTADLLALTREGLSSRYQLSDSCIKHICKELEANGLRLAEESVSVTDTPSNPNMARSIAKSRYEDC
;
A
#
# COMPACT_ATOMS: atom_id res chain seq x y z
N MET A 1 18.92 6.95 20.36
CA MET A 1 17.59 6.45 20.76
C MET A 1 17.05 7.33 21.86
N THR A 2 15.89 7.95 21.65
CA THR A 2 15.13 8.62 22.70
C THR A 2 14.37 7.54 23.45
N ARG A 3 14.80 7.23 24.68
CA ARG A 3 14.03 6.36 25.58
C ARG A 3 12.61 6.93 25.68
N PRO A 4 11.54 6.11 25.53
CA PRO A 4 10.19 6.64 25.64
C PRO A 4 10.05 7.33 27.00
N SER A 5 9.56 8.57 26.96
CA SER A 5 9.35 9.39 28.15
C SER A 5 7.93 9.19 28.67
N LEU A 6 7.69 9.57 29.93
CA LEU A 6 6.33 9.64 30.47
C LEU A 6 5.46 10.64 29.69
N GLU A 7 6.05 11.69 29.13
CA GLU A 7 5.35 12.64 28.26
C GLU A 7 4.85 11.98 26.97
N LEU A 8 5.68 11.15 26.34
CA LEU A 8 5.27 10.37 25.17
C LEU A 8 4.20 9.35 25.54
N ALA A 9 4.34 8.65 26.66
CA ALA A 9 3.30 7.74 27.14
C ALA A 9 1.97 8.48 27.37
N ALA A 10 2.01 9.66 27.96
CA ALA A 10 0.84 10.50 28.20
C ALA A 10 0.19 10.99 26.90
N SER A 11 0.98 11.33 25.87
CA SER A 11 0.42 11.76 24.57
C SER A 11 -0.22 10.61 23.77
N MET A 12 0.10 9.36 24.10
CA MET A 12 -0.53 8.18 23.50
C MET A 12 -1.86 7.78 24.16
N VAL A 13 -2.24 8.40 25.29
CA VAL A 13 -3.50 8.07 25.97
C VAL A 13 -4.69 8.63 25.17
N VAL A 14 -5.61 7.74 24.78
CA VAL A 14 -6.85 8.09 24.06
C VAL A 14 -8.08 8.05 24.94
N LYS A 15 -8.00 7.40 26.10
CA LYS A 15 -9.11 7.33 27.06
C LYS A 15 -8.58 7.20 28.48
N GLU A 16 -9.21 7.93 29.40
CA GLU A 16 -8.96 7.83 30.84
C GLU A 16 -10.28 7.50 31.55
N GLN A 17 -10.25 6.55 32.48
CA GLN A 17 -11.40 6.21 33.31
C GLN A 17 -10.96 6.13 34.76
N TYR A 18 -11.68 6.84 35.63
CA TYR A 18 -11.43 6.84 37.06
C TYR A 18 -12.53 6.07 37.78
N HIS A 19 -12.13 5.29 38.78
CA HIS A 19 -13.04 4.63 39.68
C HIS A 19 -12.63 4.98 41.12
N VAL A 20 -13.55 5.62 41.83
CA VAL A 20 -13.42 5.94 43.25
C VAL A 20 -14.25 4.91 44.00
N TRP A 21 -13.59 4.10 44.82
CA TRP A 21 -14.27 3.09 45.63
C TRP A 21 -14.99 3.76 46.80
N PRO A 22 -16.30 3.53 46.99
CA PRO A 22 -17.03 4.02 48.17
C PRO A 22 -16.34 3.52 49.45
N ASP A 23 -16.31 4.37 50.48
CA ASP A 23 -15.74 4.06 51.79
C ASP A 23 -14.24 3.66 51.77
N SER A 24 -13.53 4.02 50.70
CA SER A 24 -12.12 3.74 50.51
C SER A 24 -11.33 5.01 50.20
N THR A 25 -10.04 4.98 50.53
CA THR A 25 -9.06 6.01 50.13
C THR A 25 -8.38 5.65 48.80
N VAL A 26 -8.88 4.65 48.09
CA VAL A 26 -8.31 4.18 46.83
C VAL A 26 -9.07 4.75 45.63
N VAL A 27 -8.31 5.37 44.73
CA VAL A 27 -8.74 5.70 43.38
C VAL A 27 -7.98 4.78 42.42
N SER A 28 -8.70 4.18 41.49
CA SER A 28 -8.14 3.44 40.35
C SER A 28 -8.27 4.28 39.09
N CYS A 29 -7.23 4.30 38.27
CA CYS A 29 -7.21 4.94 36.97
C CYS A 29 -6.90 3.87 35.92
N MET A 30 -7.75 3.76 34.90
CA MET A 30 -7.51 2.92 33.73
C MET A 30 -7.21 3.84 32.54
N LEU A 31 -6.06 3.64 31.93
CA LEU A 31 -5.63 4.34 30.72
C LEU A 31 -5.76 3.40 29.52
N THR A 32 -6.37 3.88 28.44
CA THR A 32 -6.34 3.21 27.13
C THR A 32 -5.42 4.01 26.21
N PHE A 33 -4.48 3.33 25.58
CA PHE A 33 -3.51 3.92 24.67
C PHE A 33 -3.95 3.76 23.20
N SER A 34 -3.39 4.58 22.31
CA SER A 34 -3.69 4.57 20.87
C SER A 34 -3.40 3.25 20.17
N ASN A 35 -2.54 2.41 20.75
CA ASN A 35 -2.25 1.06 20.27
C ASN A 35 -3.24 0.00 20.79
N GLY A 36 -4.28 0.39 21.52
CA GLY A 36 -5.29 -0.51 22.10
C GLY A 36 -4.88 -1.15 23.44
N HIS A 37 -3.66 -0.93 23.93
CA HIS A 37 -3.24 -1.39 25.25
C HIS A 37 -4.01 -0.67 26.35
N THR A 38 -4.28 -1.36 27.45
CA THR A 38 -4.89 -0.77 28.64
C THR A 38 -4.05 -1.05 29.86
N GLU A 39 -3.83 -0.03 30.68
CA GLU A 39 -3.09 -0.15 31.93
C GLU A 39 -3.88 0.42 33.10
N VAL A 40 -3.73 -0.19 34.28
CA VAL A 40 -4.42 0.24 35.50
C VAL A 40 -3.41 0.66 36.55
N GLY A 41 -3.61 1.86 37.10
CA GLY A 41 -2.86 2.38 38.25
C GLY A 41 -3.78 2.64 39.43
N ASN A 42 -3.25 2.47 40.64
CA ASN A 42 -4.00 2.69 41.88
C ASN A 42 -3.28 3.75 42.72
N SER A 43 -4.04 4.62 43.39
CA SER A 43 -3.49 5.73 44.19
C SER A 43 -2.68 5.28 45.41
N ARG A 44 -3.00 4.10 45.98
CA ARG A 44 -2.42 3.48 47.19
C ARG A 44 -1.89 4.53 48.20
N PRO A 45 -2.76 5.34 48.83
CA PRO A 45 -2.29 6.29 49.82
C PRO A 45 -1.68 5.56 51.03
N TYR A 46 -0.56 6.08 51.53
CA TYR A 46 0.17 5.50 52.67
C TYR A 46 -0.47 5.88 54.03
N ILE A 47 -1.23 6.97 54.07
CA ILE A 47 -1.87 7.53 55.27
C ILE A 47 -3.30 7.92 54.91
N ALA A 48 -4.28 7.38 55.64
CA ALA A 48 -5.71 7.58 55.35
C ALA A 48 -6.19 9.03 55.59
N GLY A 49 -5.50 9.79 56.44
CA GLY A 49 -5.88 11.15 56.83
C GLY A 49 -5.65 12.24 55.78
N ASP A 50 -4.82 11.98 54.75
CA ASP A 50 -4.49 12.93 53.68
C ASP A 50 -5.19 12.59 52.35
N TYR A 51 -6.33 11.90 52.42
CA TYR A 51 -7.04 11.47 51.22
C TYR A 51 -7.85 12.62 50.61
N SER A 52 -7.46 13.03 49.40
CA SER A 52 -8.30 13.79 48.48
C SER A 52 -8.50 12.96 47.20
N VAL A 53 -9.72 12.97 46.65
CA VAL A 53 -10.04 12.28 45.39
C VAL A 53 -9.17 12.79 44.24
N GLU A 54 -8.86 14.08 44.23
CA GLU A 54 -8.03 14.73 43.23
C GLU A 54 -6.59 14.22 43.30
N GLN A 55 -5.96 14.26 44.48
CA GLN A 55 -4.61 13.71 44.68
C GLN A 55 -4.55 12.20 44.44
N GLY A 56 -5.63 11.48 44.80
CA GLY A 56 -5.77 10.06 44.50
C GLY A 56 -5.79 9.80 43.00
N SER A 57 -6.55 10.59 42.25
CA SER A 57 -6.65 10.48 40.79
C SER A 57 -5.30 10.76 40.11
N GLU A 58 -4.60 11.82 40.52
CA GLU A 58 -3.26 12.15 40.01
C GLU A 58 -2.26 11.01 40.23
N ARG A 59 -2.21 10.46 41.46
CA ARG A 59 -1.32 9.33 41.78
C ARG A 59 -1.70 8.07 41.01
N ALA A 60 -2.99 7.76 40.92
CA ALA A 60 -3.47 6.61 40.17
C ALA A 60 -3.08 6.70 38.69
N ARG A 61 -3.25 7.89 38.08
CA ARG A 61 -2.82 8.16 36.71
C ARG A 61 -1.32 8.02 36.52
N ALA A 62 -0.52 8.60 37.42
CA ALA A 62 0.94 8.50 37.37
C ALA A 62 1.42 7.04 37.46
N ASN A 63 0.80 6.25 38.34
CA ASN A 63 1.09 4.84 38.49
C ASN A 63 0.70 4.02 37.25
N ALA A 64 -0.44 4.34 36.62
CA ALA A 64 -0.85 3.70 35.36
C ALA A 64 0.14 4.00 34.23
N LEU A 65 0.58 5.26 34.09
CA LEU A 65 1.60 5.64 33.11
C LEU A 65 2.93 4.92 33.36
N ALA A 66 3.38 4.87 34.61
CA ALA A 66 4.61 4.17 34.97
C ALA A 66 4.54 2.66 34.69
N ALA A 67 3.39 2.03 34.97
CA ALA A 67 3.15 0.62 34.69
C ALA A 67 3.10 0.30 33.18
N ALA A 68 2.67 1.25 32.35
CA ALA A 68 2.64 1.07 30.90
C ALA A 68 4.03 1.13 30.25
N MET A 69 5.02 1.73 30.92
CA MET A 69 6.35 2.00 30.34
C MET A 69 7.07 0.75 29.79
N PRO A 70 7.13 -0.41 30.49
CA PRO A 70 7.78 -1.60 29.95
C PRO A 70 7.13 -2.09 28.65
N GLY A 71 5.80 -2.07 28.58
CA GLY A 71 5.04 -2.44 27.38
C GLY A 71 5.25 -1.45 26.23
N LEU A 72 5.26 -0.15 26.53
CA LEU A 72 5.53 0.89 25.54
C LEU A 72 6.97 0.83 25.00
N ILE A 73 7.97 0.53 25.85
CA ILE A 73 9.35 0.30 25.41
C ILE A 73 9.41 -0.84 24.40
N PHE A 74 8.72 -1.95 24.69
CA PHE A 74 8.66 -3.09 23.77
C PHE A 74 7.98 -2.72 22.46
N TYR A 75 6.84 -2.02 22.53
CA TYR A 75 6.10 -1.56 21.36
C TYR A 75 6.92 -0.62 20.48
N CYS A 76 7.57 0.41 21.05
CA CYS A 76 8.42 1.34 20.30
C CYS A 76 9.56 0.60 19.59
N ARG A 77 10.24 -0.34 20.26
CA ARG A 77 11.29 -1.15 19.64
C ARG A 77 10.76 -2.00 18.49
N ALA A 78 9.60 -2.63 18.66
CA ALA A 78 8.97 -3.42 17.62
C ALA A 78 8.64 -2.56 16.38
N MET A 79 8.12 -1.35 16.59
CA MET A 79 7.86 -0.39 15.51
C MET A 79 9.14 0.01 14.77
N GLU A 80 10.22 0.35 15.49
CA GLU A 80 11.52 0.68 14.88
C GLU A 80 12.08 -0.49 14.05
N HIS A 81 11.95 -1.72 14.54
CA HIS A 81 12.37 -2.91 13.79
C HIS A 81 11.56 -3.09 12.51
N MET A 82 10.25 -2.85 12.56
CA MET A 82 9.38 -2.90 11.38
C MET A 82 9.73 -1.79 10.38
N GLU A 83 9.91 -0.55 10.83
CA GLU A 83 10.32 0.56 9.96
C GLU A 83 11.68 0.29 9.30
N SER A 84 12.64 -0.25 10.05
CA SER A 84 13.94 -0.64 9.51
C SER A 84 13.86 -1.81 8.53
N ALA A 85 12.95 -2.78 8.75
CA ALA A 85 12.71 -3.87 7.82
C ALA A 85 12.10 -3.36 6.51
N ILE A 86 11.07 -2.52 6.60
CA ILE A 86 10.42 -1.89 5.43
C ILE A 86 11.44 -1.04 4.65
N ALA A 87 12.24 -0.23 5.34
CA ALA A 87 13.27 0.58 4.69
C ALA A 87 14.31 -0.27 3.95
N ARG A 88 14.71 -1.43 4.52
CA ARG A 88 15.61 -2.38 3.84
C ARG A 88 14.96 -3.02 2.63
N GLU A 89 13.73 -3.48 2.74
CA GLU A 89 12.99 -4.06 1.60
C GLU A 89 12.85 -3.06 0.45
N ILE A 90 12.53 -1.80 0.75
CA ILE A 90 12.46 -0.73 -0.26
C ILE A 90 13.84 -0.50 -0.89
N HIS A 91 14.91 -0.45 -0.08
CA HIS A 91 16.27 -0.27 -0.57
C HIS A 91 16.70 -1.41 -1.49
N ASP A 92 16.45 -2.66 -1.09
CA ASP A 92 16.80 -3.85 -1.86
C ASP A 92 16.02 -3.92 -3.17
N ALA A 93 14.72 -3.60 -3.15
CA ALA A 93 13.89 -3.50 -4.34
C ALA A 93 14.41 -2.42 -5.31
N ALA A 94 14.77 -1.24 -4.80
CA ALA A 94 15.33 -0.16 -5.61
C ALA A 94 16.68 -0.55 -6.24
N LYS A 95 17.54 -1.23 -5.47
CA LYS A 95 18.83 -1.74 -5.95
C LYS A 95 18.67 -2.80 -7.04
N GLN A 96 17.70 -3.70 -6.88
CA GLN A 96 17.40 -4.72 -7.89
C GLN A 96 16.87 -4.10 -9.18
N ALA A 97 15.95 -3.13 -9.09
CA ALA A 97 15.42 -2.41 -10.25
C ALA A 97 16.54 -1.66 -11.02
N LEU A 98 17.48 -1.04 -10.29
CA LEU A 98 18.62 -0.38 -10.91
C LEU A 98 19.53 -1.38 -11.64
N SER A 99 19.82 -2.54 -11.05
CA SER A 99 20.63 -3.60 -11.68
C SER A 99 19.99 -4.06 -12.99
N THR A 100 18.68 -4.34 -12.98
CA THR A 100 17.94 -4.76 -14.18
C THR A 100 17.95 -3.68 -15.26
N ALA A 101 17.82 -2.40 -14.88
CA ALA A 101 17.89 -1.30 -15.83
C ALA A 101 19.27 -1.18 -16.50
N VAL A 102 20.35 -1.34 -15.73
CA VAL A 102 21.73 -1.32 -16.24
C VAL A 102 21.96 -2.49 -17.21
N GLU A 103 21.54 -3.70 -16.86
CA GLU A 103 21.63 -4.86 -17.75
C GLU A 103 20.84 -4.66 -19.05
N THR A 104 19.63 -4.10 -18.95
CA THR A 104 18.80 -3.80 -20.13
C THR A 104 19.48 -2.78 -21.04
N LEU A 105 20.08 -1.72 -20.48
CA LEU A 105 20.83 -0.72 -21.24
C LEU A 105 22.06 -1.32 -21.91
N ALA A 106 22.77 -2.23 -21.25
CA ALA A 106 23.92 -2.93 -21.84
C ALA A 106 23.51 -3.78 -23.06
N VAL A 107 22.37 -4.47 -22.99
CA VAL A 107 21.81 -5.23 -24.13
C VAL A 107 21.39 -4.32 -25.28
N VAL A 108 20.78 -3.17 -24.98
CA VAL A 108 20.40 -2.18 -26.01
C VAL A 108 21.64 -1.60 -26.69
N ALA A 109 22.70 -1.29 -25.93
CA ALA A 109 23.96 -0.80 -26.48
C ALA A 109 24.63 -1.83 -27.41
N GLN A 110 24.66 -3.11 -27.04
CA GLN A 110 25.19 -4.17 -27.91
C GLN A 110 24.40 -4.35 -29.21
N LYS A 111 23.07 -4.18 -29.17
CA LYS A 111 22.22 -4.21 -30.38
C LYS A 111 22.43 -3.00 -31.28
N ALA A 112 22.75 -1.84 -30.71
CA ALA A 112 23.05 -0.63 -31.48
C ALA A 112 24.38 -0.75 -32.25
N ASP A 113 25.39 -1.39 -31.67
CA ASP A 113 26.67 -1.64 -32.36
C ASP A 113 26.60 -2.69 -33.48
N THR A 114 25.56 -3.54 -33.49
CA THR A 114 25.36 -4.57 -34.53
C THR A 114 24.39 -4.15 -35.63
N SER A 115 23.73 -2.99 -35.51
CA SER A 115 22.87 -2.41 -36.57
C SER A 115 23.55 -1.22 -37.26
N GLN A 116 24.69 -1.48 -37.93
CA GLN A 116 25.14 -0.68 -39.07
C GLN A 116 24.94 -1.49 -40.34
N CYS A 117 23.74 -1.44 -40.92
CA CYS A 117 23.52 -1.57 -42.37
C CYS A 117 22.07 -1.22 -42.72
N VAL A 118 21.92 -0.13 -43.51
CA VAL A 118 20.79 0.25 -44.40
C VAL A 118 19.45 0.54 -43.69
N GLU A 119 18.81 1.72 -43.77
CA GLU A 119 18.33 2.42 -44.96
C GLU A 119 18.06 3.93 -44.74
N SER A 120 17.95 4.61 -45.90
CA SER A 120 17.76 6.02 -46.22
C SER A 120 16.60 6.75 -45.51
N PRO A 121 16.69 8.09 -45.34
CA PRO A 121 15.61 8.89 -44.76
C PRO A 121 14.63 9.37 -45.84
N ASN A 122 13.34 9.02 -45.72
CA ASN A 122 12.27 9.91 -46.19
C ASN A 122 10.91 9.59 -45.56
N ASP A 123 10.18 10.67 -45.27
CA ASP A 123 8.73 10.79 -45.14
C ASP A 123 7.99 10.13 -43.96
N MET A 124 7.69 10.97 -42.96
CA MET A 124 6.32 11.39 -42.58
C MET A 124 6.21 11.64 -41.08
N ALA A 125 6.48 12.88 -40.69
CA ALA A 125 6.07 13.43 -39.40
C ALA A 125 4.54 13.53 -39.34
N LYS A 126 3.88 12.48 -38.84
CA LYS A 126 2.61 12.64 -38.13
C LYS A 126 2.95 12.91 -36.67
N ALA A 127 2.56 14.09 -36.19
CA ALA A 127 2.66 14.48 -34.79
C ALA A 127 1.84 13.52 -33.92
N HIS A 128 2.47 12.48 -33.40
CA HIS A 128 1.99 11.80 -32.21
C HIS A 128 2.30 12.71 -31.03
N ALA A 129 1.26 13.14 -30.32
CA ALA A 129 1.41 13.80 -29.03
C ALA A 129 2.34 12.93 -28.16
N LYS A 130 3.48 13.50 -27.78
CA LYS A 130 4.50 12.83 -26.97
C LYS A 130 3.83 12.31 -25.70
N ALA A 131 3.73 10.99 -25.56
CA ALA A 131 3.10 10.40 -24.39
C ALA A 131 3.85 10.89 -23.13
N PRO A 132 3.14 11.27 -22.05
CA PRO A 132 3.76 11.71 -20.81
C PRO A 132 4.70 10.61 -20.27
N GLU A 133 5.94 10.98 -19.92
CA GLU A 133 6.96 10.01 -19.46
C GLU A 133 6.65 9.48 -18.04
N LEU A 134 6.01 10.30 -17.20
CA LEU A 134 5.69 9.97 -15.81
C LEU A 134 4.18 9.97 -15.56
N ILE A 135 3.73 9.12 -14.62
CA ILE A 135 2.30 9.04 -14.24
C ILE A 135 1.78 10.34 -13.63
N HIS A 136 2.64 11.15 -13.00
CA HIS A 136 2.26 12.45 -12.47
C HIS A 136 1.91 13.48 -13.54
N ASP A 137 2.37 13.26 -14.78
CA ASP A 137 2.06 14.13 -15.92
C ASP A 137 0.74 13.74 -16.60
N LEU A 138 0.16 12.58 -16.25
CA LEU A 138 -1.23 12.30 -16.58
C LEU A 138 -2.13 13.14 -15.67
N HIS A 139 -3.10 13.85 -16.26
CA HIS A 139 -4.18 14.53 -15.55
C HIS A 139 -5.22 13.52 -15.04
N VAL A 140 -4.78 12.56 -14.23
CA VAL A 140 -5.58 11.50 -13.63
C VAL A 140 -6.00 11.85 -12.21
N SER A 141 -7.04 11.19 -11.72
CA SER A 141 -7.51 11.38 -10.34
C SER A 141 -6.43 11.05 -9.30
N LEU A 142 -6.42 11.77 -8.17
CA LEU A 142 -5.49 11.51 -7.06
C LEU A 142 -5.61 10.08 -6.53
N SER A 143 -6.83 9.52 -6.57
CA SER A 143 -7.12 8.13 -6.22
C SER A 143 -6.38 7.16 -7.14
N PHE A 144 -6.33 7.44 -8.44
CA PHE A 144 -5.62 6.65 -9.43
C PHE A 144 -4.10 6.75 -9.27
N GLN A 145 -3.56 7.94 -9.02
CA GLN A 145 -2.12 8.11 -8.73
C GLN A 145 -1.69 7.34 -7.48
N ARG A 146 -2.50 7.38 -6.40
CA ARG A 146 -2.23 6.61 -5.17
C ARG A 146 -2.31 5.11 -5.40
N LEU A 147 -3.25 4.65 -6.24
CA LEU A 147 -3.33 3.25 -6.63
C LEU A 147 -2.06 2.82 -7.35
N LEU A 148 -1.64 3.54 -8.38
CA LEU A 148 -0.43 3.21 -9.15
C LEU A 148 0.85 3.25 -8.30
N ALA A 149 0.96 4.21 -7.38
CA ALA A 149 2.06 4.26 -6.41
C ALA A 149 2.10 3.02 -5.50
N ARG A 150 0.93 2.53 -5.03
CA ARG A 150 0.84 1.28 -4.25
C ARG A 150 1.23 0.04 -5.06
N LEU A 151 1.07 0.09 -6.38
CA LEU A 151 1.48 -0.97 -7.31
C LEU A 151 2.93 -0.82 -7.76
N ASN A 152 3.66 0.19 -7.26
CA ASN A 152 5.01 0.57 -7.69
C ASN A 152 5.13 0.84 -9.20
N ILE A 153 4.08 1.39 -9.82
CA ILE A 153 4.07 1.81 -11.22
C ILE A 153 4.21 3.33 -11.25
N TYR A 154 5.33 3.83 -11.79
CA TYR A 154 5.66 5.27 -11.80
C TYR A 154 5.80 5.86 -13.21
N ARG A 155 6.07 5.02 -14.22
CA ARG A 155 6.15 5.44 -15.63
C ARG A 155 4.90 5.04 -16.38
N THR A 156 4.48 5.91 -17.30
CA THR A 156 3.33 5.64 -18.17
C THR A 156 3.59 4.43 -19.07
N ALA A 157 4.82 4.27 -19.56
CA ALA A 157 5.20 3.13 -20.39
C ALA A 157 5.00 1.78 -19.67
N ASP A 158 5.38 1.72 -18.39
CA ASP A 158 5.24 0.50 -17.58
C ASP A 158 3.76 0.14 -17.37
N LEU A 159 2.90 1.16 -17.19
CA LEU A 159 1.46 0.97 -17.08
C LEU A 159 0.84 0.47 -18.39
N LEU A 160 1.22 1.07 -19.53
CA LEU A 160 0.67 0.69 -20.84
C LEU A 160 1.16 -0.67 -21.33
N ALA A 161 2.33 -1.12 -20.87
CA ALA A 161 2.85 -2.46 -21.16
C ALA A 161 2.11 -3.58 -20.41
N LEU A 162 1.30 -3.26 -19.39
CA LEU A 162 0.54 -4.26 -18.65
C LEU A 162 -0.73 -4.65 -19.40
N THR A 163 -1.02 -5.96 -19.44
CA THR A 163 -2.31 -6.49 -19.88
C THR A 163 -3.29 -6.52 -18.71
N ARG A 164 -4.58 -6.69 -19.01
CA ARG A 164 -5.62 -6.91 -17.99
C ARG A 164 -5.31 -8.12 -17.11
N GLU A 165 -4.85 -9.21 -17.71
CA GLU A 165 -4.44 -10.40 -16.98
C GLU A 165 -3.18 -10.13 -16.14
N GLY A 166 -2.22 -9.35 -16.64
CA GLY A 166 -1.06 -8.91 -15.89
C GLY A 166 -1.44 -8.12 -14.63
N LEU A 167 -2.43 -7.24 -14.74
CA LEU A 167 -2.97 -6.48 -13.60
C LEU A 167 -3.69 -7.38 -12.58
N SER A 168 -4.46 -8.36 -13.05
CA SER A 168 -5.15 -9.31 -12.17
C SER A 168 -4.17 -10.26 -11.47
N SER A 169 -3.28 -10.90 -12.23
CA SER A 169 -2.38 -11.95 -11.72
C SER A 169 -1.25 -11.39 -10.85
N ARG A 170 -0.58 -10.31 -11.27
CA ARG A 170 0.60 -9.78 -10.57
C ARG A 170 0.24 -8.94 -9.36
N TYR A 171 -0.91 -8.25 -9.41
CA TYR A 171 -1.31 -7.28 -8.39
C TYR A 171 -2.60 -7.66 -7.67
N GLN A 172 -3.19 -8.82 -7.98
CA GLN A 172 -4.43 -9.33 -7.36
C GLN A 172 -5.58 -8.32 -7.41
N LEU A 173 -5.63 -7.52 -8.48
CA LEU A 173 -6.68 -6.52 -8.65
C LEU A 173 -7.99 -7.18 -9.08
N SER A 174 -9.10 -6.74 -8.49
CA SER A 174 -10.43 -7.15 -8.93
C SER A 174 -10.75 -6.58 -10.32
N ASP A 175 -11.63 -7.26 -11.05
CA ASP A 175 -12.15 -6.79 -12.35
C ASP A 175 -12.76 -5.38 -12.26
N SER A 176 -13.38 -5.04 -11.13
CA SER A 176 -13.92 -3.69 -10.89
C SER A 176 -12.82 -2.63 -10.87
N CYS A 177 -11.69 -2.91 -10.22
CA CYS A 177 -10.53 -2.02 -10.19
C CYS A 177 -9.90 -1.91 -11.58
N ILE A 178 -9.74 -3.02 -12.29
CA ILE A 178 -9.18 -3.03 -13.65
C ILE A 178 -10.05 -2.22 -14.62
N LYS A 179 -11.38 -2.34 -14.53
CA LYS A 179 -12.31 -1.50 -15.32
C LYS A 179 -12.16 -0.03 -15.01
N HIS A 180 -11.98 0.33 -13.73
CA HIS A 180 -11.74 1.72 -13.33
C HIS A 180 -10.44 2.25 -13.92
N ILE A 181 -9.37 1.43 -13.89
CA ILE A 181 -8.07 1.76 -14.48
C ILE A 181 -8.20 1.99 -15.99
N CYS A 182 -8.87 1.09 -16.71
CA CYS A 182 -9.11 1.25 -18.15
C CYS A 182 -9.87 2.54 -18.45
N LYS A 183 -10.91 2.86 -17.68
CA LYS A 183 -11.74 4.06 -17.90
C LYS A 183 -10.93 5.36 -17.72
N GLU A 184 -10.07 5.43 -16.72
CA GLU A 184 -9.18 6.58 -16.48
C GLU A 184 -8.13 6.74 -17.59
N LEU A 185 -7.60 5.62 -18.11
CA LEU A 185 -6.67 5.64 -19.26
C LEU A 185 -7.37 6.10 -20.54
N GLU A 186 -8.58 5.59 -20.82
CA GLU A 186 -9.38 5.96 -21.98
C GLU A 186 -9.75 7.45 -21.97
N ALA A 187 -10.04 8.01 -20.80
CA ALA A 187 -10.29 9.45 -20.64
C ALA A 187 -9.08 10.32 -21.04
N ASN A 188 -7.87 9.75 -20.98
CA ASN A 188 -6.62 10.39 -21.39
C ASN A 188 -6.16 9.94 -22.81
N GLY A 189 -7.01 9.21 -23.56
CA GLY A 189 -6.68 8.71 -24.89
C GLY A 189 -5.66 7.57 -24.91
N LEU A 190 -5.46 6.89 -23.78
CA LEU A 190 -4.51 5.80 -23.62
C LEU A 190 -5.23 4.46 -23.47
N ARG A 191 -4.55 3.37 -23.84
CA ARG A 191 -5.06 2.00 -23.69
C ARG A 191 -3.95 1.07 -23.21
N LEU A 192 -4.32 0.10 -22.37
CA LEU A 192 -3.45 -1.00 -21.97
C LEU A 192 -3.11 -1.87 -23.21
N ALA A 193 -2.02 -2.61 -23.13
CA ALA A 193 -1.67 -3.59 -24.15
C ALA A 193 -2.83 -4.61 -24.32
N GLU A 194 -3.33 -4.71 -25.55
CA GLU A 194 -4.26 -5.77 -25.94
C GLU A 194 -3.46 -7.08 -26.06
N GLU A 195 -4.01 -8.17 -25.55
CA GLU A 195 -3.48 -9.49 -25.86
C GLU A 195 -3.53 -9.71 -27.37
N SER A 196 -2.37 -9.95 -27.97
CA SER A 196 -2.33 -10.60 -29.27
C SER A 196 -2.92 -11.99 -29.10
N VAL A 197 -4.21 -12.14 -29.38
CA VAL A 197 -4.84 -13.45 -29.55
C VAL A 197 -4.14 -14.08 -30.74
N SER A 198 -3.19 -14.98 -30.47
CA SER A 198 -2.76 -15.94 -31.48
C SER A 198 -3.96 -16.84 -31.73
N VAL A 199 -4.69 -16.55 -32.81
CA VAL A 199 -5.67 -17.47 -33.38
C VAL A 199 -4.88 -18.68 -33.88
N THR A 200 -4.73 -19.68 -33.03
CA THR A 200 -4.59 -21.07 -33.45
C THR A 200 -5.90 -21.77 -33.12
N ASP A 201 -6.93 -21.43 -33.88
CA ASP A 201 -8.08 -22.32 -34.07
C ASP A 201 -7.62 -23.47 -34.97
N THR A 202 -7.10 -24.52 -34.34
CA THR A 202 -7.17 -25.87 -34.91
C THR A 202 -8.03 -26.72 -34.00
N PRO A 203 -9.32 -26.93 -34.33
CA PRO A 203 -10.13 -27.92 -33.64
C PRO A 203 -9.62 -29.31 -34.06
N SER A 204 -8.76 -29.91 -33.23
CA SER A 204 -8.41 -31.33 -33.32
C SER A 204 -9.51 -32.18 -32.66
N ASN A 205 -10.73 -32.13 -33.21
CA ASN A 205 -11.73 -33.20 -33.03
C ASN A 205 -12.92 -33.04 -34.01
N PRO A 206 -13.09 -33.90 -35.03
CA PRO A 206 -14.17 -33.75 -36.01
C PRO A 206 -15.57 -34.20 -35.55
N ASN A 207 -15.78 -34.54 -34.27
CA ASN A 207 -17.05 -35.15 -33.81
C ASN A 207 -17.91 -34.33 -32.83
N MET A 208 -17.70 -33.01 -32.69
CA MET A 208 -18.55 -32.18 -31.81
C MET A 208 -19.18 -30.94 -32.48
N ALA A 209 -19.11 -30.84 -33.82
CA ALA A 209 -19.68 -29.73 -34.59
C ALA A 209 -21.15 -29.95 -35.00
N ARG A 210 -21.98 -30.56 -34.13
CA ARG A 210 -23.40 -30.82 -34.47
C ARG A 210 -24.45 -30.42 -33.42
N SER A 211 -24.10 -29.63 -32.40
CA SER A 211 -25.08 -29.29 -31.36
C SER A 211 -25.24 -27.81 -31.00
N ILE A 212 -24.59 -26.86 -31.69
CA ILE A 212 -24.73 -25.43 -31.39
C ILE A 212 -24.99 -24.62 -32.67
N ALA A 213 -26.05 -25.00 -33.38
CA ALA A 213 -26.63 -24.20 -34.46
C ALA A 213 -28.13 -24.51 -34.57
N LYS A 214 -28.86 -24.40 -33.46
CA LYS A 214 -30.33 -24.44 -33.38
C LYS A 214 -30.76 -24.02 -31.97
N SER A 215 -30.72 -22.72 -31.66
CA SER A 215 -31.30 -22.14 -30.43
C SER A 215 -31.19 -20.60 -30.41
N ARG A 216 -31.39 -19.91 -31.54
CA ARG A 216 -31.66 -18.46 -31.56
C ARG A 216 -32.51 -18.12 -32.78
N TYR A 217 -33.74 -18.61 -32.78
CA TYR A 217 -34.91 -18.04 -33.43
C TYR A 217 -36.07 -18.95 -33.05
N GLU A 218 -36.73 -18.60 -31.95
CA GLU A 218 -38.12 -18.94 -31.58
C GLU A 218 -38.30 -18.49 -30.13
N ASP A 219 -38.94 -17.33 -29.98
CA ASP A 219 -40.14 -17.12 -29.16
C ASP A 219 -40.21 -15.72 -28.53
N CYS A 220 -41.24 -14.98 -28.98
CA CYS A 220 -41.91 -13.80 -28.41
C CYS A 220 -41.12 -12.49 -28.25
#